data_AF-A0A2X3D9Z0-F1
#
_entry.id   AF-A0A2X3D9Z0-F1
#
_cell.length_a   1.000
_cell.length_b   1.000
_cell.length_c   1.000
_cell.angle_alpha   90.00
_cell.angle_beta   90.00
_cell.angle_gamma   90.00
#
_symmetry.space_group_name_H-M   'P 1'
#
loop_
_entity.id
_entity.type
_entity.pdbx_description
1 polymer ?
#
loop_
_entity_poly.entity_id
_entity_poly.type
_entity_poly.pdbx_seq_one_letter_code
_entity_poly.pdbx_strand_id
1 'polypeptide(L)'
;MASAPLVQLGQLIICFYITCILFVVVVLGSIARATGFSIFKFIRYIREELLIVLGTSSLESALPRMLDKMEKLGCRKSVVGLVIPTGYSFNLDGTSIYLTMAAVFIAQADQQPYGYFPSDHPTGGAVALLERGGRGDRQRLHRAGGDHLGRRSFTGGWSGADSSVSTALCPKPAR
;
A
#
# COMPACT_ATOMS: atom_id res chain seq x y z
N MET A 1 -10.61 -21.83 22.99
CA MET A 1 -10.92 -21.22 21.68
C MET A 1 -10.36 -19.80 21.51
N ALA A 2 -9.36 -19.35 22.30
CA ALA A 2 -8.80 -17.99 22.21
C ALA A 2 -7.48 -17.87 21.39
N SER A 3 -6.92 -18.97 20.89
CA SER A 3 -5.63 -18.98 20.18
C SER A 3 -5.73 -18.89 18.65
N ALA A 4 -6.93 -19.03 18.08
CA ALA A 4 -7.13 -18.98 16.63
C ALA A 4 -6.60 -17.70 15.95
N PRO A 5 -6.86 -16.47 16.47
CA PRO A 5 -6.39 -15.26 15.80
C PRO A 5 -4.88 -15.05 15.90
N LEU A 6 -4.24 -15.48 17.00
CA LEU A 6 -2.79 -15.41 17.18
C LEU A 6 -2.06 -16.33 16.19
N VAL A 7 -2.61 -17.52 15.95
CA VAL A 7 -2.06 -18.47 14.97
C VAL A 7 -2.25 -17.94 13.54
N GLN A 8 -3.41 -17.39 13.20
CA GLN A 8 -3.66 -16.78 11.89
C GLN A 8 -2.79 -15.54 11.65
N LEU A 9 -2.63 -14.68 12.65
CA LEU A 9 -1.73 -13.53 12.59
C LEU A 9 -0.28 -14.00 12.40
N GLY A 10 0.16 -15.00 13.16
CA GLY A 10 1.50 -15.58 13.03
C GLY A 10 1.77 -16.15 11.64
N GLN A 11 0.83 -16.92 11.07
CA GLN A 11 0.92 -17.44 9.71
C GLN A 11 0.99 -16.33 8.66
N LEU A 12 0.22 -15.26 8.85
CA LEU A 12 0.19 -14.11 7.93
C LEU A 12 1.49 -13.31 7.97
N ILE A 13 2.07 -13.10 9.17
CA ILE A 13 3.38 -12.45 9.34
C ILE A 13 4.48 -13.29 8.69
N ILE A 14 4.49 -14.61 8.89
CA ILE A 14 5.47 -15.50 8.25
C ILE A 14 5.34 -15.41 6.72
N CYS A 15 4.11 -15.48 6.19
CA CYS A 15 3.84 -15.37 4.76
C CYS A 15 4.32 -14.01 4.19
N PHE A 16 4.12 -12.92 4.94
CA PHE A 16 4.62 -11.59 4.59
C PHE A 16 6.15 -11.58 4.47
N TYR A 17 6.87 -12.09 5.47
CA TYR A 17 8.34 -12.15 5.42
C TYR A 17 8.84 -13.01 4.26
N ILE A 18 8.22 -14.16 3.99
CA ILE A 18 8.55 -15.01 2.85
C ILE A 18 8.36 -14.26 1.54
N THR A 19 7.22 -13.58 1.38
CA THR A 19 6.90 -12.81 0.16
C THR A 19 7.90 -11.68 -0.05
N CYS A 20 8.26 -10.95 1.00
CA CYS A 20 9.28 -9.90 0.96
C CYS A 20 10.66 -10.45 0.57
N ILE A 21 11.09 -11.58 1.17
CA ILE A 21 12.36 -12.22 0.83
C ILE A 21 12.36 -12.69 -0.64
N LEU A 22 11.27 -13.31 -1.10
CA LEU A 22 11.14 -13.74 -2.50
C LEU A 22 11.18 -12.56 -3.45
N PHE A 23 10.50 -11.45 -3.16
CA PHE A 23 10.56 -10.24 -3.97
C PHE A 23 11.99 -9.69 -4.09
N VAL A 24 12.71 -9.60 -2.95
CA VAL A 24 14.09 -9.10 -2.95
C VAL A 24 15.05 -10.04 -3.69
N VAL A 25 14.93 -11.35 -3.49
CA VAL A 25 15.87 -12.31 -4.09
C VAL A 25 15.56 -12.60 -5.56
N VAL A 26 14.28 -12.72 -5.91
CA VAL A 26 13.85 -13.09 -7.27
C VAL A 26 13.73 -11.86 -8.15
N VAL A 27 12.95 -10.86 -7.75
CA VAL A 27 12.68 -9.67 -8.59
C VAL A 27 13.90 -8.74 -8.56
N LEU A 28 14.29 -8.22 -7.40
CA LEU A 28 15.46 -7.33 -7.33
C LEU A 28 16.76 -8.07 -7.66
N GLY A 29 16.90 -9.34 -7.28
CA GLY A 29 18.07 -10.15 -7.61
C GLY A 29 18.20 -10.45 -9.10
N SER A 30 17.11 -10.69 -9.83
CA SER A 30 17.16 -10.86 -11.30
C SER A 30 17.55 -9.57 -12.01
N ILE A 31 17.02 -8.41 -11.57
CA ILE A 31 17.36 -7.09 -12.10
C ILE A 31 18.84 -6.75 -11.82
N ALA A 32 19.31 -7.01 -10.60
CA ALA A 32 20.71 -6.80 -10.22
C ALA A 32 21.65 -7.67 -11.08
N ARG A 33 21.26 -8.93 -11.33
CA ARG A 33 22.02 -9.83 -12.20
C ARG A 33 22.04 -9.33 -13.65
N ALA A 34 20.94 -8.79 -14.16
CA ALA A 34 20.86 -8.19 -15.50
C ALA A 34 21.74 -6.93 -15.64
N THR A 35 21.97 -6.19 -14.56
CA THR A 35 22.83 -5.00 -14.51
C THR A 35 24.29 -5.31 -14.13
N GLY A 36 24.63 -6.58 -13.90
CA GLY A 36 26.01 -7.04 -13.71
C GLY A 36 26.54 -6.95 -12.27
N PHE A 37 25.68 -6.73 -11.26
CA PHE A 37 26.11 -6.71 -9.85
C PHE A 37 25.32 -7.70 -8.98
N SER A 38 25.91 -8.08 -7.84
CA SER A 38 25.31 -9.06 -6.94
C SER A 38 24.44 -8.38 -5.87
N ILE A 39 23.17 -8.75 -5.80
CA ILE A 39 22.23 -8.26 -4.79
C ILE A 39 22.71 -8.56 -3.36
N PHE A 40 23.33 -9.73 -3.13
CA PHE A 40 23.84 -10.11 -1.81
C PHE A 40 25.02 -9.23 -1.35
N LYS A 41 25.90 -8.83 -2.27
CA LYS A 41 26.98 -7.87 -1.96
C LYS A 41 26.40 -6.50 -1.60
N PHE A 42 25.38 -6.07 -2.34
CA PHE A 42 24.68 -4.80 -2.08
C PHE A 42 23.99 -4.80 -0.71
N ILE A 43 23.20 -5.84 -0.40
CA ILE A 43 22.56 -6.00 0.92
C ILE A 43 23.60 -6.01 2.05
N ARG A 44 24.74 -6.69 1.88
CA ARG A 44 25.83 -6.68 2.87
C ARG A 44 26.43 -5.29 3.08
N TYR A 45 26.48 -4.47 2.03
CA TYR A 45 27.00 -3.11 2.09
C TYR A 45 26.07 -2.15 2.86
N ILE A 46 24.75 -2.27 2.66
CA ILE A 46 23.71 -1.45 3.33
C ILE A 46 23.17 -2.05 4.63
N ARG A 47 23.80 -3.13 5.14
CA ARG A 47 23.28 -3.88 6.31
C ARG A 47 23.12 -3.03 7.57
N GLU A 48 23.98 -2.03 7.75
CA GLU A 48 23.94 -1.15 8.92
C GLU A 48 22.70 -0.26 8.88
N GLU A 49 22.36 0.24 7.70
CA GLU A 49 21.17 1.05 7.47
C GLU A 49 19.91 0.20 7.67
N LEU A 50 19.90 -1.04 7.17
CA LEU A 50 18.80 -1.98 7.42
C LEU A 50 18.62 -2.25 8.93
N LEU A 51 19.70 -2.47 9.68
CA LEU A 51 19.64 -2.67 11.13
C LEU A 51 19.16 -1.43 11.87
N ILE A 52 19.56 -0.24 11.44
CA ILE A 52 19.07 1.02 12.00
C ILE A 52 17.56 1.15 11.78
N VAL A 53 17.07 0.95 10.55
CA VAL A 53 15.64 1.03 10.24
C VAL A 53 14.84 0.01 11.05
N LEU A 54 15.36 -1.21 11.22
CA LEU A 54 14.71 -2.24 12.03
C LEU A 54 14.69 -1.84 13.52
N GLY A 55 15.76 -1.23 14.03
CA GLY A 55 15.85 -0.81 15.43
C GLY A 55 15.07 0.46 15.76
N THR A 56 14.96 1.40 14.81
CA THR A 56 14.27 2.69 14.99
C THR A 56 12.84 2.68 14.48
N SER A 57 12.47 1.67 13.67
CA SER A 57 11.20 1.61 12.93
C SER A 57 10.93 2.85 12.06
N SER A 58 11.98 3.62 11.70
CA SER A 58 11.88 4.80 10.85
C SER A 58 12.93 4.79 9.75
N LEU A 59 12.47 4.92 8.51
CA LEU A 59 13.32 4.95 7.32
C LEU A 59 14.03 6.32 7.15
N GLU A 60 13.52 7.39 7.76
CA GLU A 60 14.11 8.74 7.71
C GLU A 60 15.51 8.77 8.36
N SER A 61 15.68 7.97 9.41
CA SER A 61 16.94 7.87 10.15
C SER A 61 18.08 7.26 9.34
N ALA A 62 17.77 6.52 8.27
CA ALA A 62 18.75 5.85 7.42
C ALA A 62 19.00 6.55 6.09
N LEU A 63 18.09 7.42 5.64
CA LEU A 63 18.18 8.14 4.37
C LEU A 63 19.50 8.93 4.19
N PRO A 64 19.94 9.80 5.13
CA PRO A 64 21.17 10.58 4.92
C PRO A 64 22.40 9.69 4.79
N ARG A 65 22.49 8.64 5.63
CA ARG A 65 23.58 7.64 5.54
C ARG A 65 23.57 6.89 4.22
N MET A 66 22.39 6.61 3.68
CA MET A 66 22.23 5.94 2.38
C MET A 66 22.77 6.81 1.23
N LEU A 67 22.48 8.11 1.24
CA LEU A 67 23.00 9.06 0.23
C LEU A 67 24.53 9.04 0.21
N ASP A 68 25.18 9.21 1.37
CA ASP A 68 26.65 9.19 1.49
C ASP A 68 27.27 7.86 1.05
N LYS A 69 26.65 6.73 1.41
CA LYS A 69 27.13 5.39 1.03
C LYS A 69 27.04 5.16 -0.47
N MET A 70 25.98 5.62 -1.12
CA MET A 70 25.83 5.47 -2.57
C MET A 70 26.79 6.37 -3.35
N GLU A 71 27.10 7.57 -2.86
CA GLU A 71 28.17 8.40 -3.45
C GLU A 71 29.55 7.73 -3.31
N LYS A 72 29.87 7.16 -2.13
CA LYS A 72 31.13 6.44 -1.89
C LYS A 72 31.28 5.18 -2.73
N LEU A 73 30.18 4.56 -3.14
CA LEU A 73 30.15 3.46 -4.10
C LEU A 73 30.50 3.89 -5.54
N GLY A 74 30.59 5.19 -5.82
CA GLY A 74 30.92 5.75 -7.13
C GLY A 74 29.73 6.28 -7.91
N CYS A 75 28.53 6.34 -7.31
CA CYS A 75 27.37 6.94 -7.97
C CYS A 75 27.49 8.47 -8.00
N ARG A 76 27.11 9.09 -9.13
CA ARG A 76 27.12 10.55 -9.28
C ARG A 76 26.13 11.20 -8.31
N LYS A 77 26.55 12.28 -7.62
CA LYS A 77 25.71 13.06 -6.70
C LYS A 77 24.34 13.43 -7.28
N SER A 78 24.29 13.82 -8.56
CA SER A 78 23.05 14.19 -9.25
C SER A 78 22.07 13.02 -9.39
N VAL A 79 22.57 11.80 -9.59
CA VAL A 79 21.73 10.59 -9.70
C VAL A 79 21.27 10.17 -8.31
N VAL A 80 22.18 10.14 -7.33
CA VAL A 80 21.89 9.74 -5.95
C VAL A 80 20.87 10.69 -5.30
N GLY A 81 21.07 12.00 -5.44
CA GLY A 81 20.22 13.03 -4.85
C GLY A 81 18.81 13.10 -5.43
N LEU A 82 18.57 12.52 -6.60
CA LEU A 82 17.23 12.42 -7.20
C LEU A 82 16.63 11.03 -6.97
N VAL A 83 17.36 9.95 -7.29
CA VAL A 83 16.82 8.59 -7.33
C VAL A 83 16.54 8.05 -5.92
N ILE A 84 17.37 8.34 -4.93
CA ILE A 84 17.15 7.81 -3.56
C ILE A 84 15.94 8.47 -2.88
N PRO A 85 15.79 9.81 -2.86
CA PRO A 85 14.60 10.44 -2.28
C PRO A 85 13.33 10.11 -3.05
N THR A 86 13.42 10.04 -4.38
CA THR A 86 12.27 9.65 -5.22
C THR A 86 11.88 8.19 -4.94
N GLY A 87 12.84 7.28 -4.90
CA GLY A 87 12.59 5.88 -4.56
C GLY A 87 12.02 5.71 -3.14
N TYR A 88 12.48 6.50 -2.18
CA TYR A 88 11.96 6.49 -0.81
C TYR A 88 10.46 6.79 -0.73
N SER A 89 9.98 7.78 -1.52
CA SER A 89 8.58 8.18 -1.52
C SER A 89 7.69 7.41 -2.51
N PHE A 90 8.26 6.96 -3.63
CA PHE A 90 7.49 6.30 -4.70
C PHE A 90 7.61 4.77 -4.72
N ASN A 91 8.51 4.16 -3.95
CA ASN A 91 8.54 2.70 -3.82
C ASN A 91 7.43 2.24 -2.86
N LEU A 92 6.25 2.01 -3.44
CA LEU A 92 5.06 1.52 -2.74
C LEU A 92 4.96 -0.01 -2.73
N ASP A 93 6.01 -0.74 -3.13
CA ASP A 93 5.98 -2.20 -3.26
C ASP A 93 5.75 -2.86 -1.89
N GLY A 94 6.54 -2.48 -0.88
CA GLY A 94 6.40 -2.99 0.48
C GLY A 94 5.05 -2.64 1.10
N THR A 95 4.58 -1.40 0.87
CA THR A 95 3.27 -0.92 1.33
C THR A 95 2.13 -1.68 0.67
N SER A 96 2.22 -1.98 -0.64
CA SER A 96 1.19 -2.71 -1.38
C SER A 96 1.08 -4.15 -0.89
N ILE A 97 2.21 -4.82 -0.62
CA ILE A 97 2.24 -6.17 -0.03
C ILE A 97 1.62 -6.13 1.38
N TYR A 98 1.98 -5.14 2.20
CA TYR A 98 1.43 -4.96 3.54
C TYR A 98 -0.10 -4.72 3.52
N LEU A 99 -0.58 -3.80 2.69
CA LEU A 99 -2.01 -3.49 2.55
C LEU A 99 -2.81 -4.70 2.06
N THR A 100 -2.30 -5.42 1.07
CA THR A 100 -2.98 -6.63 0.54
C THR A 100 -3.09 -7.70 1.62
N MET A 101 -2.02 -7.92 2.38
CA MET A 101 -2.01 -8.90 3.48
C MET A 101 -2.90 -8.47 4.64
N ALA A 102 -2.94 -7.18 4.98
CA ALA A 102 -3.88 -6.63 5.96
C ALA A 102 -5.34 -6.84 5.53
N ALA A 103 -5.65 -6.64 4.25
CA ALA A 103 -6.98 -6.90 3.70
C ALA A 103 -7.36 -8.39 3.79
N VAL A 104 -6.44 -9.30 3.48
CA VAL A 104 -6.65 -10.75 3.66
C VAL A 104 -6.88 -11.10 5.12
N PHE A 105 -6.13 -10.51 6.05
CA PHE A 105 -6.32 -10.72 7.49
C PHE A 105 -7.70 -10.28 7.96
N ILE A 106 -8.14 -9.08 7.58
CA ILE A 106 -9.46 -8.56 7.91
C ILE A 106 -10.55 -9.43 7.30
N ALA A 107 -10.41 -9.84 6.04
CA ALA A 107 -11.36 -10.73 5.38
C ALA A 107 -11.50 -12.08 6.12
N GLN A 108 -10.38 -12.66 6.58
CA GLN A 108 -10.40 -13.89 7.39
C GLN A 108 -11.03 -13.68 8.77
N ALA A 109 -10.87 -12.50 9.36
CA ALA A 109 -11.47 -12.13 10.64
C ALA A 109 -12.98 -11.86 10.53
N ASP A 110 -13.44 -11.31 9.41
CA ASP A 110 -14.86 -11.03 9.14
C ASP A 110 -15.64 -12.30 8.75
N GLN A 111 -14.97 -13.27 8.11
CA GLN A 111 -15.51 -14.61 7.82
C GLN A 111 -15.71 -15.48 9.08
N GLN A 112 -15.75 -14.90 10.28
CA GLN A 112 -16.32 -15.59 11.44
C GLN A 112 -17.71 -16.09 11.04
N PRO A 113 -17.99 -17.40 11.16
CA PRO A 113 -19.32 -17.88 10.94
C PRO A 113 -20.19 -17.19 11.99
N TYR A 114 -21.05 -16.27 11.57
CA TYR A 114 -22.29 -15.98 12.27
C TYR A 114 -23.17 -17.25 12.22
N GLY A 115 -22.68 -18.33 12.82
CA GLY A 115 -23.34 -19.63 12.98
C GLY A 115 -24.23 -19.67 14.21
N TYR A 116 -24.37 -18.55 14.93
CA TYR A 116 -25.37 -18.36 15.97
C TYR A 116 -25.99 -16.97 15.85
N PHE A 117 -26.59 -16.70 14.70
CA PHE A 117 -27.73 -15.81 14.69
C PHE A 117 -28.97 -16.69 14.53
N PRO A 118 -29.73 -16.97 15.62
CA PRO A 118 -31.11 -17.38 15.50
C PRO A 118 -31.79 -16.47 14.46
N SER A 119 -32.62 -17.05 13.60
CA SER A 119 -33.29 -16.37 12.48
C SER A 119 -34.36 -15.36 12.94
N ASP A 120 -34.18 -14.74 14.10
CA ASP A 120 -35.20 -14.02 14.86
C ASP A 120 -34.74 -12.64 15.39
N HIS A 121 -33.51 -12.20 15.12
CA HIS A 121 -33.10 -10.79 15.34
C HIS A 121 -33.04 -9.99 14.02
N PRO A 122 -33.43 -8.69 14.02
CA PRO A 122 -33.63 -7.89 12.81
C PRO A 122 -32.34 -7.47 12.06
N THR A 123 -31.15 -7.81 12.54
CA THR A 123 -29.88 -7.31 11.97
C THR A 123 -29.44 -8.04 10.71
N GLY A 124 -29.72 -9.35 10.59
CA GLY A 124 -29.46 -10.13 9.36
C GLY A 124 -30.38 -9.73 8.20
N GLY A 125 -31.56 -9.21 8.54
CA GLY A 125 -32.49 -8.61 7.58
C GLY A 125 -31.91 -7.34 6.94
N ALA A 126 -31.15 -6.52 7.66
CA ALA A 126 -30.62 -5.27 7.13
C ALA A 126 -29.59 -5.47 6.01
N VAL A 127 -28.68 -6.45 6.15
CA VAL A 127 -27.65 -6.76 5.14
C VAL A 127 -28.28 -7.45 3.92
N ALA A 128 -29.24 -8.37 4.15
CA ALA A 128 -29.98 -9.01 3.06
C ALA A 128 -30.96 -8.05 2.34
N LEU A 129 -31.52 -7.06 3.04
CA LEU A 129 -32.38 -6.02 2.48
C LEU A 129 -31.57 -4.94 1.75
N LEU A 130 -30.32 -4.65 2.15
CA LEU A 130 -29.39 -3.83 1.39
C LEU A 130 -28.97 -4.52 0.08
N GLU A 131 -28.67 -5.82 0.12
CA GLU A 131 -28.36 -6.65 -1.06
C GLU A 131 -29.56 -6.84 -1.99
N ARG A 132 -30.78 -7.00 -1.46
CA ARG A 132 -32.03 -7.07 -2.26
C ARG A 132 -32.54 -5.70 -2.72
N GLY A 133 -32.28 -4.64 -1.95
CA GLY A 133 -32.67 -3.26 -2.26
C GLY A 133 -31.96 -2.71 -3.49
N GLY A 134 -30.72 -3.10 -3.75
CA GLY A 134 -29.98 -2.72 -4.96
C GLY A 134 -30.37 -3.50 -6.23
N ARG A 135 -31.04 -4.65 -6.10
CA ARG A 135 -31.43 -5.52 -7.23
C ARG A 135 -32.84 -5.25 -7.75
N GLY A 136 -33.73 -4.66 -6.92
CA GLY A 136 -35.08 -4.27 -7.31
C GLY A 136 -35.15 -3.01 -8.18
N ASP A 137 -34.25 -2.04 -7.97
CA ASP A 137 -34.26 -0.79 -8.72
C ASP A 137 -33.71 -0.93 -10.14
N ARG A 138 -32.82 -1.90 -10.39
CA ARG A 138 -32.30 -2.15 -11.74
C ARG A 138 -33.34 -2.79 -12.67
N GLN A 139 -34.37 -3.43 -12.11
CA GLN A 139 -35.48 -4.01 -12.88
C GLN A 139 -36.64 -3.02 -13.09
N ARG A 140 -36.81 -2.01 -12.22
CA ARG A 140 -37.77 -0.91 -12.42
C ARG A 140 -37.25 0.23 -13.30
N LEU A 141 -35.94 0.53 -13.29
CA LEU A 141 -35.34 1.55 -14.17
C LEU A 141 -35.34 1.13 -15.65
N HIS A 142 -35.25 -0.18 -15.95
CA HIS A 142 -35.39 -0.68 -17.33
C HIS A 142 -36.83 -0.63 -17.87
N ARG A 143 -37.84 -0.39 -17.01
CA ARG A 143 -39.25 -0.31 -17.41
C ARG A 143 -39.82 1.12 -17.36
N ALA A 144 -39.06 2.09 -16.83
CA ALA A 144 -39.50 3.48 -16.63
C ALA A 144 -38.58 4.55 -17.28
N GLY A 145 -37.58 4.13 -18.06
CA GLY A 145 -36.60 5.04 -18.69
C GLY A 145 -36.69 5.13 -20.22
N GLY A 146 -37.81 4.71 -20.81
CA GLY A 146 -38.22 5.18 -22.13
C GLY A 146 -39.02 6.45 -21.92
N ASP A 147 -38.47 7.57 -22.37
CA ASP A 147 -39.10 8.88 -22.58
C ASP A 147 -38.46 10.02 -21.76
N HIS A 148 -37.90 10.95 -22.53
CA HIS A 148 -37.54 12.32 -22.22
C HIS A 148 -36.18 12.67 -21.57
N LEU A 149 -35.34 13.19 -22.47
CA LEU A 149 -34.51 14.39 -22.33
C LEU A 149 -33.26 14.37 -21.43
N GLY A 150 -32.15 14.74 -22.09
CA GLY A 150 -31.58 16.05 -21.76
C GLY A 150 -30.18 16.04 -21.17
N ARG A 151 -29.18 15.97 -22.06
CA ARG A 151 -27.87 16.64 -21.99
C ARG A 151 -27.75 17.71 -20.88
N ARG A 152 -27.01 17.41 -19.81
CA ARG A 152 -26.32 18.39 -18.92
C ARG A 152 -25.00 17.75 -18.46
N SER A 153 -23.90 17.98 -19.17
CA SER A 153 -22.88 19.00 -18.85
C SER A 153 -22.22 18.79 -17.49
N PHE A 154 -21.04 18.15 -17.56
CA PHE A 154 -19.86 18.35 -16.72
C PHE A 154 -19.78 19.77 -16.14
N THR A 155 -19.91 19.91 -14.83
CA THR A 155 -19.24 20.89 -13.94
C THR A 155 -19.75 20.71 -12.52
N GLY A 156 -18.89 20.39 -11.56
CA GLY A 156 -19.27 20.44 -10.14
C GLY A 156 -18.36 19.67 -9.19
N GLY A 157 -17.31 20.33 -8.69
CA GLY A 157 -16.99 20.28 -7.26
C GLY A 157 -16.10 19.16 -6.74
N TRP A 158 -14.83 19.11 -7.15
CA TRP A 158 -13.77 18.66 -6.24
C TRP A 158 -13.45 19.82 -5.29
N SER A 159 -14.08 19.81 -4.11
CA SER A 159 -13.79 20.72 -3.01
C SER A 159 -13.43 19.88 -1.80
N GLY A 160 -12.16 19.93 -1.39
CA GLY A 160 -11.66 19.26 -0.19
C GLY A 160 -10.38 18.46 -0.38
N ALA A 161 -9.32 19.11 -0.85
CA ALA A 161 -7.95 18.61 -0.69
C ALA A 161 -7.08 19.75 -0.14
N ASP A 162 -6.63 19.57 1.10
CA ASP A 162 -5.25 19.81 1.54
C ASP A 162 -4.60 21.11 1.12
N SER A 163 -4.93 22.18 1.84
CA SER A 163 -4.16 23.43 1.88
C SER A 163 -3.41 23.55 3.20
N SER A 164 -2.46 22.64 3.45
CA SER A 164 -1.34 22.82 4.39
C SER A 164 -0.27 21.80 4.04
N VAL A 165 0.97 22.26 3.85
CA VAL A 165 2.15 21.48 3.41
C VAL A 165 2.35 21.43 1.89
N SER A 166 2.36 22.59 1.22
CA SER A 166 3.08 22.73 -0.06
C SER A 166 3.47 24.19 -0.35
N THR A 167 4.16 24.82 0.59
CA THR A 167 4.77 26.16 0.36
C THR A 167 6.00 26.37 1.24
N ALA A 168 7.03 25.55 1.07
CA ALA A 168 8.32 25.80 1.73
C ALA A 168 9.52 25.23 0.97
N LEU A 169 9.56 25.29 -0.36
CA LEU A 169 10.79 25.07 -1.13
C LEU A 169 10.64 25.64 -2.55
N CYS A 170 10.90 26.93 -2.71
CA CYS A 170 11.34 27.47 -4.00
C CYS A 170 12.41 28.54 -3.74
N PRO A 171 13.64 28.37 -4.24
CA PRO A 171 14.73 29.32 -4.07
C PRO A 171 14.56 30.51 -5.05
N LYS A 172 14.77 31.74 -4.57
CA LYS A 172 14.85 32.93 -5.44
C LYS A 172 16.30 33.15 -5.88
N PRO A 173 16.56 33.44 -7.18
CA PRO A 173 17.88 33.60 -7.73
C PRO A 173 18.51 34.97 -7.39
N ALA A 174 19.84 34.99 -7.49
CA ALA A 174 20.71 36.14 -7.26
C ALA A 174 20.33 37.39 -8.09
N ARG A 175 20.32 38.54 -7.41
CA ARG A 175 20.77 39.83 -7.93
C ARG A 175 21.22 40.71 -6.78
#